data_AF-A0A5A7RXU2-F1
#
_entry.id   AF-A0A5A7RXU2-F1
#
_cell.length_a   1.000
_cell.length_b   1.000
_cell.length_c   1.000
_cell.angle_alpha   90.00
_cell.angle_beta   90.00
_cell.angle_gamma   90.00
#
_symmetry.space_group_name_H-M   'P 1'
#
loop_
_entity.id
_entity.type
_entity.pdbx_description
1 polymer ?
#
loop_
_entity_poly.entity_id
_entity_poly.type
_entity_poly.pdbx_seq_one_letter_code
_entity_poly.pdbx_strand_id
1 'polypeptide(L)'
;MKRVRQAIKQGCLAEMLEQRATSHPSLLEAMEVLKREKKWLEKWENISKRKAFMYTGRYSSHRPIVYRLQKRIVERYEPFFEKSIIFAEFSKPYSRQEWLKKLEANCIIESPFGAIPLELDEIYPVAQSLFPENVDDETIKEAKKAYSKFYKKMPPIVSLEEVGRKSKDFDVRKIKSVANYQFGKGAGEALFKGEIKIIKSKSTGKIRNVICDEKHVVSMRASDGFFTLKAEGGKRLHSFFSPPKMRVFVTNDAIPFIKEGKNVFAKFVIDACKELRPYDETLVVSEDDELIAVGQCLLNREEMLDFERGIAVKTREAI
;
A
#
# COMPACT_ATOMS: atom_id res chain seq x y z
N MET A 1 20.27 -20.63 -11.38
CA MET A 1 19.87 -19.30 -11.89
C MET A 1 18.46 -19.19 -12.49
N LYS A 2 18.02 -20.05 -13.43
CA LYS A 2 16.67 -19.93 -14.07
C LYS A 2 15.51 -19.87 -13.05
N ARG A 3 15.52 -20.76 -12.04
CA ARG A 3 14.50 -20.80 -10.97
C ARG A 3 14.41 -19.50 -10.17
N VAL A 4 15.56 -18.90 -9.82
CA VAL A 4 15.62 -17.64 -9.07
C VAL A 4 15.00 -16.49 -9.88
N ARG A 5 15.36 -16.34 -11.16
CA ARG A 5 14.77 -15.33 -12.05
C ARG A 5 13.26 -15.49 -12.19
N GLN A 6 12.79 -16.74 -12.28
CA GLN A 6 11.36 -17.03 -12.33
C GLN A 6 10.66 -16.66 -11.02
N ALA A 7 11.26 -16.95 -9.87
CA ALA A 7 10.73 -16.57 -8.56
C ALA A 7 10.62 -15.04 -8.40
N ILE A 8 11.63 -14.29 -8.87
CA ILE A 8 11.58 -12.81 -8.92
C ILE A 8 10.41 -12.35 -9.80
N LYS A 9 10.32 -12.86 -11.04
CA LYS A 9 9.26 -12.49 -11.99
C LYS A 9 7.84 -12.78 -11.46
N GLN A 10 7.70 -13.84 -10.68
CA GLN A 10 6.42 -14.23 -10.07
C GLN A 10 6.16 -13.55 -8.71
N GLY A 11 7.16 -12.90 -8.12
CA GLY A 11 7.06 -12.29 -6.79
C GLY A 11 7.05 -13.30 -5.64
N CYS A 12 7.69 -14.46 -5.80
CA CYS A 12 7.75 -15.50 -4.78
C CYS A 12 9.19 -15.86 -4.34
N LEU A 13 10.10 -14.89 -4.43
CA LEU A 13 11.51 -15.08 -4.04
C LEU A 13 11.64 -15.35 -2.53
N ALA A 14 10.84 -14.68 -1.70
CA ALA A 14 10.91 -14.83 -0.24
C ALA A 14 10.52 -16.25 0.19
N GLU A 15 9.45 -16.80 -0.37
CA GLU A 15 9.03 -18.19 -0.15
C GLU A 15 10.12 -19.17 -0.56
N MET A 16 10.72 -18.96 -1.73
CA MET A 16 11.81 -19.82 -2.21
C MET A 16 13.03 -19.74 -1.28
N LEU A 17 13.35 -18.56 -0.78
CA LEU A 17 14.48 -18.32 0.12
C LEU A 17 14.24 -18.98 1.49
N GLU A 18 13.04 -18.81 2.07
CA GLU A 18 12.66 -19.47 3.32
C GLU A 18 12.71 -21.00 3.21
N GLN A 19 12.18 -21.57 2.12
CA GLN A 19 12.27 -23.02 1.88
C GLN A 19 13.72 -23.48 1.78
N ARG A 20 14.58 -22.74 1.07
CA ARG A 20 16.00 -23.09 0.91
C ARG A 20 16.79 -22.95 2.21
N ALA A 21 16.44 -21.99 3.06
CA ALA A 21 17.13 -21.76 4.31
C ALA A 21 17.08 -22.96 5.27
N THR A 22 16.05 -23.81 5.14
CA THR A 22 15.92 -25.04 5.95
C THR A 22 16.96 -26.11 5.64
N SER A 23 17.71 -25.98 4.55
CA SER A 23 18.66 -27.02 4.10
C SER A 23 19.99 -27.06 4.86
N HIS A 24 20.35 -26.00 5.59
CA HIS A 24 21.61 -25.95 6.34
C HIS A 24 21.55 -24.93 7.50
N PRO A 25 22.12 -25.22 8.69
CA PRO A 25 22.12 -24.29 9.84
C PRO A 25 22.64 -22.89 9.51
N SER A 26 23.76 -22.76 8.78
CA SER A 26 24.29 -21.44 8.39
C SER A 26 23.36 -20.63 7.50
N LEU A 27 22.46 -21.28 6.73
CA LEU A 27 21.44 -20.55 5.97
C LEU A 27 20.30 -20.06 6.87
N LEU A 28 19.97 -20.78 7.94
CA LEU A 28 19.05 -20.28 8.98
C LEU A 28 19.66 -19.09 9.72
N GLU A 29 20.96 -19.11 10.03
CA GLU A 29 21.65 -17.95 10.60
C GLU A 29 21.60 -16.74 9.66
N ALA A 30 21.77 -16.95 8.35
CA ALA A 30 21.61 -15.90 7.35
C ALA A 30 20.17 -15.32 7.33
N MET A 31 19.14 -16.16 7.54
CA MET A 31 17.76 -15.66 7.66
C MET A 31 17.55 -14.75 8.88
N GLU A 32 18.23 -15.02 9.99
CA GLU A 32 18.17 -14.15 11.18
C GLU A 32 18.80 -12.78 10.90
N VAL A 33 19.84 -12.71 10.07
CA VAL A 33 20.40 -11.42 9.61
C VAL A 33 19.37 -10.67 8.76
N LEU A 34 18.77 -11.32 7.75
CA LEU A 34 17.76 -10.69 6.89
C LEU A 34 16.55 -10.18 7.68
N LYS A 35 16.13 -10.93 8.70
CA LYS A 35 15.06 -10.53 9.63
C LYS A 35 15.39 -9.23 10.37
N ARG A 36 16.63 -9.07 10.84
CA ARG A 36 17.09 -7.82 11.51
C ARG A 36 17.13 -6.65 10.53
N GLU A 37 17.57 -6.91 9.30
CA GLU A 37 17.70 -5.91 8.23
C GLU A 37 16.39 -5.63 7.46
N LYS A 38 15.23 -6.10 7.94
CA LYS A 38 13.94 -5.93 7.23
C LYS A 38 13.60 -4.49 6.87
N LYS A 39 14.03 -3.52 7.69
CA LYS A 39 13.86 -2.08 7.44
C LYS A 39 14.69 -1.59 6.25
N TRP A 40 15.91 -2.10 6.09
CA TRP A 40 16.75 -1.78 4.94
C TRP A 40 16.20 -2.44 3.67
N LEU A 41 15.82 -3.72 3.77
CA LEU A 41 15.22 -4.48 2.67
C LEU A 41 13.89 -3.87 2.17
N GLU A 42 13.13 -3.20 3.05
CA GLU A 42 11.86 -2.55 2.71
C GLU A 42 12.01 -1.51 1.61
N LYS A 43 13.16 -0.88 1.47
CA LYS A 43 13.39 0.12 0.41
C LYS A 43 13.26 -0.45 -1.00
N TRP A 44 13.60 -1.73 -1.17
CA TRP A 44 13.70 -2.43 -2.46
C TRP A 44 12.49 -3.31 -2.75
N GLU A 45 11.61 -3.49 -1.77
CA GLU A 45 10.45 -4.35 -1.90
C GLU A 45 9.32 -3.63 -2.65
N ASN A 46 8.71 -4.29 -3.63
CA ASN A 46 7.57 -3.73 -4.37
C ASN A 46 6.38 -3.48 -3.43
N ILE A 47 5.53 -2.49 -3.70
CA ILE A 47 4.33 -2.26 -2.86
C ILE A 47 3.28 -3.36 -2.96
N SER A 48 3.24 -4.06 -4.10
CA SER A 48 2.40 -5.23 -4.33
C SER A 48 3.10 -6.23 -5.24
N LYS A 49 2.65 -7.49 -5.21
CA LYS A 49 3.19 -8.59 -6.03
C LYS A 49 2.07 -9.26 -6.82
N ARG A 50 2.46 -9.98 -7.88
CA ARG A 50 1.51 -10.71 -8.73
C ARG A 50 0.87 -11.90 -8.03
N LYS A 51 1.63 -12.58 -7.16
CA LYS A 51 1.14 -13.69 -6.35
C LYS A 51 0.68 -13.20 -4.98
N ALA A 52 -0.29 -13.91 -4.44
CA ALA A 52 -0.69 -13.78 -3.05
C ALA A 52 0.53 -13.99 -2.13
N PHE A 53 0.54 -13.28 -1.01
CA PHE A 53 1.47 -13.53 0.07
C PHE A 53 1.23 -14.92 0.63
N MET A 54 2.25 -15.79 0.59
CA MET A 54 2.16 -17.13 1.13
C MET A 54 2.95 -17.21 2.42
N TYR A 55 2.26 -17.53 3.53
CA TYR A 55 2.94 -17.89 4.76
C TYR A 55 3.73 -19.18 4.56
N THR A 56 5.02 -19.16 4.91
CA THR A 56 5.92 -20.32 4.86
C THR A 56 6.55 -20.67 6.20
N GLY A 57 6.47 -19.78 7.20
CA GLY A 57 6.95 -20.02 8.55
C GLY A 57 7.31 -18.72 9.29
N ARG A 58 8.06 -18.84 10.38
CA ARG A 58 8.40 -17.73 11.31
C ARG A 58 9.02 -16.49 10.67
N TYR A 59 9.67 -16.62 9.51
CA TYR A 59 10.29 -15.49 8.81
C TYR A 59 9.30 -14.70 7.95
N SER A 60 8.13 -15.27 7.65
CA SER A 60 7.11 -14.62 6.82
C SER A 60 6.61 -13.32 7.46
N SER A 61 6.44 -13.27 8.78
CA SER A 61 6.05 -12.07 9.54
C SER A 61 7.13 -10.97 9.54
N HIS A 62 8.38 -11.31 9.21
CA HIS A 62 9.51 -10.39 9.14
C HIS A 62 9.80 -9.90 7.72
N ARG A 63 9.04 -10.34 6.71
CA ARG A 63 9.23 -9.89 5.34
C ARG A 63 9.02 -8.38 5.22
N PRO A 64 9.74 -7.69 4.31
CA PRO A 64 9.72 -6.23 4.28
C PRO A 64 8.34 -5.62 3.99
N ILE A 65 7.48 -6.31 3.23
CA ILE A 65 6.08 -5.92 3.04
C ILE A 65 5.24 -5.91 4.31
N VAL A 66 5.46 -6.87 5.22
CA VAL A 66 4.70 -6.94 6.47
C VAL A 66 5.09 -5.77 7.36
N TYR A 67 6.40 -5.51 7.45
CA TYR A 67 6.91 -4.33 8.13
C TYR A 67 6.34 -3.03 7.53
N ARG A 68 6.30 -2.89 6.20
CA ARG A 68 5.69 -1.72 5.53
C ARG A 68 4.21 -1.58 5.87
N LEU A 69 3.44 -2.66 5.77
CA LEU A 69 2.00 -2.67 6.05
C LEU A 69 1.73 -2.15 7.46
N GLN A 70 2.38 -2.77 8.46
CA GLN A 70 2.26 -2.37 9.87
C GLN A 70 2.66 -0.90 10.08
N LYS A 71 3.78 -0.48 9.49
CA LYS A 71 4.28 0.91 9.60
C LYS A 71 3.28 1.90 8.99
N ARG A 72 2.83 1.66 7.75
CA ARG A 72 1.91 2.55 7.03
C ARG A 72 0.55 2.62 7.73
N ILE A 73 0.02 1.53 8.28
CA ILE A 73 -1.22 1.55 9.07
C ILE A 73 -1.04 2.46 10.30
N VAL A 74 0.02 2.28 11.08
CA VAL A 74 0.27 3.06 12.31
C VAL A 74 0.54 4.55 12.03
N GLU A 75 1.13 4.87 10.89
CA GLU A 75 1.49 6.25 10.54
C GLU A 75 0.40 7.00 9.78
N ARG A 76 -0.45 6.29 9.02
CA ARG A 76 -1.32 6.90 8.00
C ARG A 76 -2.80 6.62 8.17
N TYR A 77 -3.22 5.63 8.95
CA TYR A 77 -4.64 5.41 9.22
C TYR A 77 -5.19 6.52 10.12
N GLU A 78 -6.39 6.99 9.81
CA GLU A 78 -7.12 8.00 10.58
C GLU A 78 -8.48 7.42 10.98
N PRO A 79 -8.85 7.43 12.27
CA PRO A 79 -10.13 6.91 12.73
C PRO A 79 -11.28 7.81 12.26
N PHE A 80 -12.42 7.19 11.97
CA PHE A 80 -13.66 7.88 11.56
C PHE A 80 -14.65 8.06 12.71
N PHE A 81 -14.49 7.30 13.79
CA PHE A 81 -15.38 7.30 14.95
C PHE A 81 -14.62 7.56 16.24
N GLU A 82 -15.32 8.00 17.28
CA GLU A 82 -14.76 8.22 18.62
C GLU A 82 -14.57 6.92 19.42
N LYS A 83 -15.03 5.79 18.89
CA LYS A 83 -14.96 4.47 19.52
C LYS A 83 -14.34 3.45 18.56
N SER A 84 -13.70 2.43 19.12
CA SER A 84 -13.09 1.33 18.38
C SER A 84 -13.63 -0.01 18.87
N ILE A 85 -13.72 -1.00 17.99
CA ILE A 85 -14.01 -2.40 18.37
C ILE A 85 -12.94 -3.29 17.76
N ILE A 86 -12.50 -4.27 18.53
CA ILE A 86 -11.55 -5.30 18.09
C ILE A 86 -12.31 -6.60 17.79
N PHE A 87 -11.95 -7.24 16.68
CA PHE A 87 -12.45 -8.54 16.28
C PHE A 87 -11.30 -9.51 16.02
N ALA A 88 -11.53 -10.79 16.32
CA ALA A 88 -10.69 -11.87 15.80
C ALA A 88 -10.80 -11.95 14.25
N GLU A 89 -9.84 -12.59 13.62
CA GLU A 89 -9.82 -12.70 12.16
C GLU A 89 -11.01 -13.49 11.61
N PHE A 90 -11.66 -12.94 10.57
CA PHE A 90 -12.70 -13.60 9.80
C PHE A 90 -12.17 -14.12 8.45
N SER A 91 -13.00 -14.82 7.69
CA SER A 91 -12.72 -15.09 6.28
C SER A 91 -12.54 -13.79 5.48
N LYS A 92 -11.46 -13.68 4.71
CA LYS A 92 -11.16 -12.51 3.88
C LYS A 92 -12.04 -12.43 2.61
N PRO A 93 -12.33 -11.22 2.10
CA PRO A 93 -12.21 -9.94 2.78
C PRO A 93 -13.25 -9.80 3.90
N TYR A 94 -12.84 -9.20 5.03
CA TYR A 94 -13.64 -9.14 6.26
C TYR A 94 -14.94 -8.36 6.06
N SER A 95 -14.92 -7.34 5.20
CA SER A 95 -16.07 -6.53 4.81
C SER A 95 -17.15 -7.31 4.03
N ARG A 96 -16.96 -8.60 3.71
CA ARG A 96 -18.08 -9.46 3.32
C ARG A 96 -19.15 -9.58 4.40
N GLN A 97 -18.75 -9.41 5.66
CA GLN A 97 -19.67 -9.32 6.78
C GLN A 97 -20.33 -7.95 6.79
N GLU A 98 -21.47 -7.83 6.11
CA GLU A 98 -22.15 -6.55 5.85
C GLU A 98 -22.52 -5.79 7.13
N TRP A 99 -22.72 -6.49 8.24
CA TRP A 99 -23.02 -5.89 9.53
C TRP A 99 -21.84 -5.08 10.11
N LEU A 100 -20.59 -5.45 9.82
CA LEU A 100 -19.41 -4.69 10.25
C LEU A 100 -19.38 -3.29 9.64
N LYS A 101 -19.83 -3.15 8.40
CA LYS A 101 -19.86 -1.85 7.69
C LYS A 101 -20.83 -0.86 8.32
N LYS A 102 -21.83 -1.36 9.04
CA LYS A 102 -22.90 -0.57 9.65
C LYS A 102 -22.56 -0.11 11.06
N LEU A 103 -21.48 -0.63 11.67
CA LEU A 103 -21.07 -0.23 13.01
C LEU A 103 -20.55 1.21 13.02
N GLU A 104 -20.98 1.99 14.01
CA GLU A 104 -20.52 3.35 14.30
C GLU A 104 -19.25 3.32 15.17
N ALA A 105 -18.27 2.51 14.76
CA ALA A 105 -16.99 2.36 15.43
C ALA A 105 -15.89 1.98 14.43
N ASN A 106 -14.65 2.31 14.77
CA ASN A 106 -13.48 1.86 14.03
C ASN A 106 -13.29 0.35 14.26
N CYS A 107 -13.65 -0.46 13.27
CA CYS A 107 -13.58 -1.91 13.35
C CYS A 107 -12.17 -2.38 13.00
N ILE A 108 -11.47 -2.97 13.97
CA ILE A 108 -10.09 -3.44 13.81
C ILE A 108 -10.05 -4.97 13.90
N ILE A 109 -9.42 -5.61 12.93
CA ILE A 109 -9.28 -7.06 12.86
C ILE A 109 -7.86 -7.43 13.29
N GLU A 110 -7.74 -8.28 14.31
CA GLU A 110 -6.47 -8.88 14.71
C GLU A 110 -6.12 -10.03 13.77
N SER A 111 -5.11 -9.81 12.91
CA SER A 111 -4.62 -10.80 11.95
C SER A 111 -3.14 -11.14 12.21
N PRO A 112 -2.58 -12.22 11.62
CA PRO A 112 -1.14 -12.49 11.64
C PRO A 112 -0.26 -11.36 11.10
N PHE A 113 -0.82 -10.44 10.29
CA PHE A 113 -0.10 -9.25 9.84
C PHE A 113 -0.04 -8.12 10.88
N GLY A 114 -0.85 -8.17 11.93
CA GLY A 114 -1.10 -7.04 12.83
C GLY A 114 -2.54 -6.53 12.72
N ALA A 115 -2.79 -5.36 13.33
CA ALA A 115 -4.12 -4.78 13.42
C ALA A 115 -4.52 -4.20 12.06
N ILE A 116 -5.62 -4.69 11.50
CA ILE A 116 -6.11 -4.29 10.19
C ILE A 116 -7.44 -3.55 10.34
N PRO A 117 -7.49 -2.24 10.08
CA PRO A 117 -8.75 -1.52 9.94
C PRO A 117 -9.62 -2.12 8.83
N LEU A 118 -10.92 -2.23 9.07
CA LEU A 118 -11.88 -2.83 8.13
C LEU A 118 -11.83 -2.19 6.74
N GLU A 119 -11.54 -0.89 6.65
CA GLU A 119 -11.39 -0.16 5.39
C GLU A 119 -10.22 -0.63 4.52
N LEU A 120 -9.21 -1.27 5.12
CA LEU A 120 -7.99 -1.75 4.47
C LEU A 120 -8.01 -3.27 4.26
N ASP A 121 -9.16 -3.92 4.35
CA ASP A 121 -9.25 -5.38 4.25
C ASP A 121 -8.93 -5.95 2.86
N GLU A 122 -9.16 -5.16 1.80
CA GLU A 122 -9.00 -5.60 0.41
C GLU A 122 -7.65 -5.23 -0.24
N ILE A 123 -6.79 -4.48 0.45
CA ILE A 123 -5.48 -4.12 -0.07
C ILE A 123 -4.51 -5.30 -0.02
N TYR A 124 -3.48 -5.26 -0.86
CA TYR A 124 -2.36 -6.18 -0.78
C TYR A 124 -1.43 -5.81 0.40
N PRO A 125 -0.90 -6.79 1.16
CA PRO A 125 -1.10 -8.24 1.04
C PRO A 125 -2.29 -8.79 1.85
N VAL A 126 -3.12 -7.95 2.47
CA VAL A 126 -4.18 -8.38 3.40
C VAL A 126 -5.13 -9.37 2.74
N ALA A 127 -5.89 -8.95 1.73
CA ALA A 127 -6.85 -9.83 1.07
C ALA A 127 -6.18 -10.94 0.25
N GLN A 128 -5.03 -10.64 -0.35
CA GLN A 128 -4.28 -11.58 -1.18
C GLN A 128 -3.21 -12.28 -0.34
N SER A 129 -3.63 -12.97 0.72
CA SER A 129 -2.75 -13.77 1.57
C SER A 129 -3.31 -15.15 1.86
N LEU A 130 -2.40 -16.11 2.06
CA LEU A 130 -2.69 -17.48 2.45
C LEU A 130 -1.94 -17.79 3.74
N PHE A 131 -2.68 -18.12 4.77
CA PHE A 131 -2.18 -18.54 6.09
C PHE A 131 -2.83 -19.88 6.46
N PRO A 132 -2.11 -20.75 7.19
CA PRO A 132 -2.73 -21.86 7.91
C PRO A 132 -3.65 -21.35 9.02
N GLU A 133 -4.49 -22.23 9.56
CA GLU A 133 -5.33 -21.92 10.72
C GLU A 133 -4.51 -21.51 11.95
N ASN A 134 -3.36 -22.17 12.15
CA ASN A 134 -2.44 -21.90 13.25
C ASN A 134 -1.08 -21.45 12.72
N VAL A 135 -0.57 -20.34 13.26
CA VAL A 135 0.76 -19.78 12.95
C VAL A 135 1.70 -19.98 14.13
N ASP A 136 3.00 -19.79 13.90
CA ASP A 136 4.02 -19.96 14.92
C ASP A 136 4.05 -18.81 15.95
N ASP A 137 4.63 -19.07 17.13
CA ASP A 137 4.71 -18.12 18.24
C ASP A 137 5.43 -16.81 17.89
N GLU A 138 6.45 -16.85 17.03
CA GLU A 138 7.18 -15.65 16.62
C GLU A 138 6.25 -14.75 15.77
N THR A 139 5.44 -15.33 14.89
CA THR A 139 4.42 -14.59 14.13
C THR A 139 3.38 -13.97 15.06
N ILE A 140 2.86 -14.71 16.04
CA ILE A 140 1.92 -14.18 17.04
C ILE A 140 2.54 -13.03 17.83
N LYS A 141 3.81 -13.18 18.24
CA LYS A 141 4.56 -12.16 18.98
C LYS A 141 4.77 -10.90 18.17
N GLU A 142 5.12 -11.01 16.88
CA GLU A 142 5.26 -9.83 16.01
C GLU A 142 3.92 -9.13 15.77
N ALA A 143 2.83 -9.88 15.55
CA ALA A 143 1.49 -9.32 15.41
C ALA A 143 1.07 -8.54 16.67
N LYS A 144 1.28 -9.11 17.87
CA LYS A 144 1.01 -8.44 19.16
C LYS A 144 1.78 -7.13 19.35
N LYS A 145 3.05 -7.08 18.91
CA LYS A 145 3.83 -5.83 18.91
C LYS A 145 3.20 -4.78 17.98
N ALA A 146 2.70 -5.20 16.82
CA ALA A 146 2.01 -4.31 15.90
C ALA A 146 0.68 -3.80 16.48
N TYR A 147 -0.12 -4.67 17.10
CA TYR A 147 -1.37 -4.30 17.80
C TYR A 147 -1.12 -3.20 18.84
N SER A 148 -0.17 -3.44 19.76
CA SER A 148 0.13 -2.51 20.85
C SER A 148 0.54 -1.12 20.35
N LYS A 149 1.32 -1.04 19.26
CA LYS A 149 1.69 0.24 18.65
C LYS A 149 0.49 0.95 18.02
N PHE A 150 -0.40 0.21 17.39
CA PHE A 150 -1.56 0.76 16.72
C PHE A 150 -2.62 1.24 17.73
N TYR A 151 -2.94 0.44 18.74
CA TYR A 151 -3.98 0.76 19.74
C TYR A 151 -3.68 2.01 20.56
N LYS A 152 -2.40 2.35 20.77
CA LYS A 152 -2.01 3.60 21.45
C LYS A 152 -2.51 4.88 20.75
N LYS A 153 -2.84 4.80 19.46
CA LYS A 153 -3.34 5.93 18.66
C LYS A 153 -4.83 5.84 18.36
N MET A 154 -5.48 4.75 18.77
CA MET A 154 -6.87 4.51 18.46
C MET A 154 -7.77 5.13 19.55
N PRO A 155 -8.97 5.57 19.17
CA PRO A 155 -10.00 5.92 20.14
C PRO A 155 -10.35 4.72 21.03
N PRO A 156 -10.95 4.95 22.22
CA PRO A 156 -11.24 3.92 23.22
C PRO A 156 -11.88 2.66 22.62
N ILE A 157 -11.39 1.51 23.07
CA ILE A 157 -11.94 0.20 22.69
C ILE A 157 -13.13 -0.09 23.59
N VAL A 158 -14.28 -0.36 22.98
CA VAL A 158 -15.56 -0.58 23.67
C VAL A 158 -16.15 -1.94 23.29
N SER A 159 -17.18 -2.38 23.99
CA SER A 159 -17.91 -3.59 23.64
C SER A 159 -18.92 -3.35 22.50
N LEU A 160 -19.41 -4.43 21.89
CA LEU A 160 -20.33 -4.35 20.74
C LEU A 160 -21.69 -3.73 21.12
N GLU A 161 -22.08 -3.84 22.39
CA GLU A 161 -23.33 -3.30 22.93
C GLU A 161 -23.32 -1.77 23.00
N GLU A 162 -22.14 -1.15 23.05
CA GLU A 162 -21.96 0.31 23.19
C GLU A 162 -21.96 1.07 21.85
N VAL A 163 -22.18 0.35 20.74
CA VAL A 163 -21.96 0.87 19.37
C VAL A 163 -23.25 0.76 18.54
N GLY A 164 -23.64 1.90 17.96
CA GLY A 164 -24.75 1.97 17.03
C GLY A 164 -24.48 1.24 15.71
N ARG A 165 -25.56 0.87 15.01
CA ARG A 165 -25.50 0.07 13.76
C ARG A 165 -26.08 0.80 12.55
N LYS A 166 -25.94 2.13 12.51
CA LYS A 166 -26.54 2.99 11.48
C LYS A 166 -25.50 3.72 10.64
N SER A 167 -24.21 3.36 10.73
CA SER A 167 -23.17 3.93 9.87
C SER A 167 -23.54 3.72 8.40
N LYS A 168 -23.49 4.84 7.67
CA LYS A 168 -23.56 4.90 6.22
C LYS A 168 -22.14 5.21 5.71
N ASP A 169 -21.92 5.07 4.41
CA ASP A 169 -20.69 5.57 3.75
C ASP A 169 -19.40 4.76 4.01
N PHE A 170 -19.50 3.46 4.28
CA PHE A 170 -18.33 2.58 4.38
C PHE A 170 -17.39 2.68 3.16
N ASP A 171 -17.93 2.78 1.94
CA ASP A 171 -17.10 2.92 0.75
C ASP A 171 -16.30 4.23 0.72
N VAL A 172 -16.87 5.32 1.25
CA VAL A 172 -16.16 6.61 1.35
C VAL A 172 -15.02 6.50 2.37
N ARG A 173 -15.29 5.90 3.54
CA ARG A 173 -14.23 5.59 4.54
C ARG A 173 -13.13 4.72 3.94
N LYS A 174 -13.52 3.72 3.14
CA LYS A 174 -12.62 2.82 2.43
C LYS A 174 -11.70 3.54 1.46
N ILE A 175 -12.26 4.33 0.53
CA ILE A 175 -11.42 5.04 -0.45
C ILE A 175 -10.47 6.04 0.24
N LYS A 176 -10.92 6.74 1.29
CA LYS A 176 -10.10 7.67 2.06
C LYS A 176 -8.96 6.95 2.77
N SER A 177 -9.25 5.83 3.42
CA SER A 177 -8.25 5.00 4.11
C SER A 177 -7.21 4.42 3.15
N VAL A 178 -7.65 3.90 2.00
CA VAL A 178 -6.74 3.35 0.98
C VAL A 178 -5.84 4.45 0.41
N ALA A 179 -6.41 5.63 0.13
CA ALA A 179 -5.63 6.79 -0.33
C ALA A 179 -4.59 7.22 0.71
N ASN A 180 -4.99 7.33 1.98
CA ASN A 180 -4.08 7.64 3.09
C ASN A 180 -2.97 6.60 3.21
N TYR A 181 -3.32 5.31 3.18
CA TYR A 181 -2.35 4.22 3.24
C TYR A 181 -1.35 4.28 2.07
N GLN A 182 -1.84 4.45 0.85
CA GLN A 182 -1.03 4.37 -0.36
C GLN A 182 -0.14 5.61 -0.52
N PHE A 183 -0.73 6.80 -0.53
CA PHE A 183 -0.05 8.05 -0.90
C PHE A 183 0.54 8.79 0.31
N GLY A 184 -0.06 8.65 1.49
CA GLY A 184 0.35 9.33 2.71
C GLY A 184 -0.83 9.90 3.48
N LYS A 185 -0.65 10.18 4.77
CA LYS A 185 -1.68 10.78 5.64
C LYS A 185 -2.25 12.06 5.01
N GLY A 186 -3.57 12.21 5.04
CA GLY A 186 -4.30 13.35 4.45
C GLY A 186 -4.61 13.23 2.95
N ALA A 187 -4.04 12.25 2.24
CA ALA A 187 -4.32 12.06 0.81
C ALA A 187 -5.79 11.78 0.51
N GLY A 188 -6.50 11.08 1.40
CA GLY A 188 -7.93 10.80 1.26
C GLY A 188 -8.77 12.08 1.22
N GLU A 189 -8.50 13.03 2.11
CA GLU A 189 -9.18 14.33 2.11
C GLU A 189 -8.78 15.18 0.89
N ALA A 190 -7.50 15.18 0.53
CA ALA A 190 -7.01 15.93 -0.62
C ALA A 190 -7.61 15.45 -1.95
N LEU A 191 -7.71 14.13 -2.15
CA LEU A 191 -8.24 13.56 -3.38
C LEU A 191 -9.76 13.71 -3.48
N PHE A 192 -10.48 13.54 -2.37
CA PHE A 192 -11.94 13.38 -2.36
C PHE A 192 -12.65 14.56 -1.68
N LYS A 193 -12.12 15.78 -1.86
CA LYS A 193 -12.82 17.02 -1.52
C LYS A 193 -13.86 17.31 -2.60
N GLY A 194 -15.14 17.32 -2.23
CA GLY A 194 -16.26 17.62 -3.15
C GLY A 194 -17.30 16.51 -3.24
N GLU A 195 -18.08 16.52 -4.32
CA GLU A 195 -19.11 15.50 -4.57
C GLU A 195 -18.46 14.20 -5.05
N ILE A 196 -18.62 13.12 -4.28
CA ILE A 196 -18.00 11.82 -4.56
C ILE A 196 -19.01 10.89 -5.25
N LYS A 197 -18.64 10.40 -6.44
CA LYS A 197 -19.34 9.33 -7.15
C LYS A 197 -18.44 8.11 -7.31
N ILE A 198 -18.85 7.01 -6.66
CA ILE A 198 -18.12 5.73 -6.70
C ILE A 198 -18.74 4.82 -7.74
N ILE A 199 -17.98 4.50 -8.79
CA ILE A 199 -18.39 3.52 -9.80
C ILE A 199 -17.94 2.14 -9.36
N LYS A 200 -18.89 1.21 -9.26
CA LYS A 200 -18.67 -0.18 -8.87
C LYS A 200 -18.86 -1.13 -10.05
N SER A 201 -18.18 -2.28 -9.98
CA SER A 201 -18.41 -3.40 -10.87
C SER A 201 -19.81 -3.97 -10.68
N LYS A 202 -20.59 -4.08 -11.76
CA LYS A 202 -21.94 -4.66 -11.73
C LYS A 202 -21.97 -6.10 -11.22
N SER A 203 -20.95 -6.90 -11.54
CA SER A 203 -20.89 -8.32 -11.19
C SER A 203 -20.39 -8.59 -9.77
N THR A 204 -19.48 -7.77 -9.25
CA THR A 204 -18.79 -8.05 -7.98
C THR A 204 -19.06 -7.03 -6.88
N GLY A 205 -19.71 -5.90 -7.19
CA GLY A 205 -19.91 -4.79 -6.27
C GLY A 205 -18.63 -4.03 -5.88
N LYS A 206 -17.46 -4.46 -6.36
CA LYS A 206 -16.16 -3.85 -6.03
C LYS A 206 -16.02 -2.47 -6.66
N ILE A 207 -15.40 -1.55 -5.91
CA ILE A 207 -15.05 -0.20 -6.36
C ILE A 207 -14.11 -0.29 -7.57
N ARG A 208 -14.35 0.53 -8.59
CA ARG A 208 -13.54 0.60 -9.82
C ARG A 208 -13.01 1.98 -10.07
N ASN A 209 -13.87 2.99 -10.14
CA ASN A 209 -13.45 4.38 -10.36
C ASN A 209 -14.05 5.26 -9.29
N VAL A 210 -13.28 6.27 -8.88
CA VAL A 210 -13.79 7.35 -8.03
C VAL A 210 -13.76 8.63 -8.84
N ILE A 211 -14.95 9.21 -9.01
CA ILE A 211 -15.15 10.51 -9.63
C ILE A 211 -15.40 11.51 -8.49
N CYS A 212 -14.73 12.64 -8.52
CA CYS A 212 -14.94 13.74 -7.58
C CYS A 212 -15.12 15.04 -8.38
N ASP A 213 -16.21 15.76 -8.13
CA ASP A 213 -16.60 16.97 -8.89
C ASP A 213 -16.53 16.73 -10.41
N GLU A 214 -17.21 15.68 -10.86
CA GLU A 214 -17.29 15.24 -12.27
C GLU A 214 -15.97 14.78 -12.91
N LYS A 215 -14.84 14.85 -12.20
CA LYS A 215 -13.53 14.43 -12.71
C LYS A 215 -13.09 13.08 -12.17
N HIS A 216 -12.48 12.26 -13.04
CA HIS A 216 -11.93 10.96 -12.64
C HIS A 216 -10.61 11.15 -11.90
N VAL A 217 -10.60 10.86 -10.59
CA VAL A 217 -9.45 11.12 -9.72
C VAL A 217 -8.54 9.89 -9.60
N VAL A 218 -9.14 8.71 -9.40
CA VAL A 218 -8.40 7.44 -9.24
C VAL A 218 -9.23 6.25 -9.73
N SER A 219 -8.54 5.19 -10.14
CA SER A 219 -9.15 3.88 -10.41
C SER A 219 -8.60 2.82 -9.46
N MET A 220 -9.45 2.08 -8.77
CA MET A 220 -9.06 0.98 -7.88
C MET A 220 -8.78 -0.29 -8.68
N ARG A 221 -7.58 -0.84 -8.50
CA ARG A 221 -7.14 -2.07 -9.13
C ARG A 221 -7.72 -3.28 -8.41
N ALA A 222 -8.35 -4.17 -9.17
CA ALA A 222 -8.94 -5.39 -8.60
C ALA A 222 -7.91 -6.41 -8.11
N SER A 223 -6.66 -6.34 -8.59
CA SER A 223 -5.60 -7.28 -8.25
C SER A 223 -5.03 -7.08 -6.85
N ASP A 224 -4.88 -5.83 -6.40
CA ASP A 224 -4.16 -5.47 -5.18
C ASP A 224 -4.89 -4.43 -4.31
N GLY A 225 -6.09 -3.99 -4.70
CA GLY A 225 -6.92 -3.06 -3.91
C GLY A 225 -6.36 -1.63 -3.84
N PHE A 226 -5.28 -1.34 -4.55
CA PHE A 226 -4.66 -0.01 -4.61
C PHE A 226 -5.17 0.82 -5.78
N PHE A 227 -4.96 2.12 -5.70
CA PHE A 227 -5.32 3.07 -6.75
C PHE A 227 -4.25 3.20 -7.82
N THR A 228 -4.72 3.31 -9.06
CA THR A 228 -4.04 3.96 -10.17
C THR A 228 -4.41 5.44 -10.16
N LEU A 229 -3.42 6.33 -10.23
CA LEU A 229 -3.63 7.77 -10.17
C LEU A 229 -3.96 8.34 -11.56
N LYS A 230 -4.92 9.26 -11.63
CA LYS A 230 -5.30 10.02 -12.84
C LYS A 230 -4.74 11.42 -12.79
N ALA A 231 -4.66 12.11 -13.94
CA ALA A 231 -4.11 13.46 -14.03
C ALA A 231 -4.74 14.43 -12.99
N GLU A 232 -6.07 14.41 -12.84
CA GLU A 232 -6.75 15.25 -11.85
C GLU A 232 -6.38 14.89 -10.40
N GLY A 233 -6.27 13.59 -10.08
CA GLY A 233 -5.79 13.15 -8.77
C GLY A 233 -4.35 13.57 -8.52
N GLY A 234 -3.52 13.55 -9.57
CA GLY A 234 -2.16 14.09 -9.56
C GLY A 234 -2.13 15.56 -9.18
N LYS A 235 -2.95 16.39 -9.83
CA LYS A 235 -3.08 17.83 -9.53
C LYS A 235 -3.47 18.08 -8.07
N ARG A 236 -4.47 17.33 -7.57
CA ARG A 236 -4.93 17.44 -6.18
C ARG A 236 -3.83 17.07 -5.17
N LEU A 237 -3.12 15.97 -5.38
CA LEU A 237 -2.03 15.54 -4.49
C LEU A 237 -0.79 16.41 -4.58
N HIS A 238 -0.45 16.89 -5.78
CA HIS A 238 0.64 17.83 -6.00
C HIS A 238 0.42 19.13 -5.23
N SER A 239 -0.80 19.69 -5.31
CA SER A 239 -1.19 20.90 -4.58
C SER A 239 -1.21 20.70 -3.06
N PHE A 240 -1.58 19.49 -2.59
CA PHE A 240 -1.73 19.22 -1.16
C PHE A 240 -0.40 18.93 -0.46
N PHE A 241 0.43 18.08 -1.04
CA PHE A 241 1.69 17.69 -0.42
C PHE A 241 2.81 18.64 -0.82
N SER A 242 3.61 19.10 0.14
CA SER A 242 4.85 19.82 -0.17
C SER A 242 5.90 18.90 -0.82
N PRO A 243 6.74 19.42 -1.72
CA PRO A 243 7.88 18.67 -2.23
C PRO A 243 8.81 18.25 -1.07
N PRO A 244 9.48 17.09 -1.16
CA PRO A 244 9.54 16.19 -2.30
C PRO A 244 8.48 15.09 -2.29
N LYS A 245 7.42 15.17 -1.46
CA LYS A 245 6.49 14.05 -1.26
C LYS A 245 5.82 13.62 -2.57
N MET A 246 5.98 12.35 -2.93
CA MET A 246 5.53 11.73 -4.19
C MET A 246 6.18 12.27 -5.47
N ARG A 247 7.17 13.16 -5.39
CA ARG A 247 7.83 13.72 -6.58
C ARG A 247 8.90 12.79 -7.14
N VAL A 248 9.03 12.81 -8.46
CA VAL A 248 10.21 12.44 -9.23
C VAL A 248 10.56 13.66 -10.09
N PHE A 249 11.65 14.33 -9.74
CA PHE A 249 12.17 15.51 -10.43
C PHE A 249 12.93 15.06 -11.67
N VAL A 250 12.62 15.66 -12.82
CA VAL A 250 13.26 15.35 -14.09
C VAL A 250 13.93 16.56 -14.71
N THR A 251 14.98 16.31 -15.48
CA THR A 251 15.64 17.33 -16.30
C THR A 251 14.68 17.96 -17.29
N ASN A 252 14.84 19.26 -17.55
CA ASN A 252 14.03 20.00 -18.53
C ASN A 252 14.03 19.36 -19.93
N ASP A 253 15.16 18.77 -20.36
CA ASP A 253 15.29 18.08 -21.65
C ASP A 253 14.34 16.88 -21.82
N ALA A 254 13.90 16.26 -20.73
CA ALA A 254 13.00 15.11 -20.77
C ALA A 254 11.52 15.51 -20.88
N ILE A 255 11.17 16.75 -20.50
CA ILE A 255 9.79 17.22 -20.37
C ILE A 255 8.98 17.09 -21.68
N PRO A 256 9.48 17.49 -22.86
CA PRO A 256 8.73 17.37 -24.10
C PRO A 256 8.28 15.93 -24.38
N PHE A 257 9.17 14.96 -24.18
CA PHE A 257 8.89 13.54 -24.38
C PHE A 257 7.88 13.00 -23.36
N ILE A 258 7.96 13.45 -22.11
CA ILE A 258 7.03 13.02 -21.06
C ILE A 258 5.62 13.56 -21.35
N LYS A 259 5.50 14.80 -21.85
CA LYS A 259 4.23 15.39 -22.28
C LYS A 259 3.60 14.63 -23.46
N GLU A 260 4.41 14.03 -24.33
CA GLU A 260 3.96 13.09 -25.38
C GLU A 260 3.59 11.69 -24.85
N GLY A 261 3.65 11.47 -23.54
CA GLY A 261 3.31 10.20 -22.89
C GLY A 261 4.45 9.17 -22.88
N LYS A 262 5.70 9.57 -23.18
CA LYS A 262 6.85 8.67 -23.04
C LYS A 262 7.17 8.43 -21.56
N ASN A 263 7.83 7.31 -21.29
CA ASN A 263 8.28 6.93 -19.94
C ASN A 263 9.49 7.75 -19.51
N VAL A 264 9.64 7.96 -18.21
CA VAL A 264 10.82 8.59 -17.61
C VAL A 264 11.93 7.54 -17.49
N PHE A 265 13.09 7.81 -18.09
CA PHE A 265 14.30 7.00 -17.93
C PHE A 265 15.13 7.49 -16.75
N ALA A 266 15.82 6.58 -16.06
CA ALA A 266 16.60 6.88 -14.86
C ALA A 266 17.64 8.00 -15.07
N LYS A 267 18.34 8.01 -16.21
CA LYS A 267 19.30 9.07 -16.57
C LYS A 267 18.75 10.49 -16.62
N PHE A 268 17.43 10.66 -16.67
CA PHE A 268 16.78 11.97 -16.69
C PHE A 268 16.20 12.35 -15.32
N VAL A 269 16.34 11.51 -14.30
CA VAL A 269 15.89 11.79 -12.93
C VAL A 269 16.98 12.56 -12.19
N ILE A 270 16.62 13.72 -11.63
CA ILE A 270 17.51 14.56 -10.82
C ILE A 270 17.41 14.16 -9.35
N ASP A 271 16.18 13.99 -8.86
CA ASP A 271 15.90 13.51 -7.51
C ASP A 271 14.50 12.87 -7.45
N ALA A 272 14.22 12.13 -6.39
CA ALA A 272 12.91 11.56 -6.11
C ALA A 272 12.61 11.52 -4.61
N CYS A 273 11.33 11.43 -4.28
CA CYS A 273 10.86 11.21 -2.91
C CYS A 273 11.45 9.91 -2.33
N LYS A 274 12.15 9.99 -1.20
CA LYS A 274 12.73 8.82 -0.50
C LYS A 274 11.72 7.78 -0.02
N GLU A 275 10.44 8.13 0.04
CA GLU A 275 9.36 7.21 0.43
C GLU A 275 8.80 6.39 -0.74
N LEU A 276 9.09 6.77 -1.99
CA LEU A 276 8.64 6.02 -3.16
C LEU A 276 9.32 4.64 -3.17
N ARG A 277 8.51 3.65 -3.50
CA ARG A 277 8.94 2.26 -3.72
C ARG A 277 8.56 1.84 -5.12
N PRO A 278 9.17 0.76 -5.64
CA PRO A 278 8.71 0.18 -6.89
C PRO A 278 7.21 -0.13 -6.83
N TYR A 279 6.52 0.28 -7.89
CA TYR A 279 5.08 0.24 -8.13
C TYR A 279 4.21 1.26 -7.37
N ASP A 280 4.78 2.15 -6.55
CA ASP A 280 4.05 3.33 -6.07
C ASP A 280 3.64 4.23 -7.24
N GLU A 281 2.47 4.86 -7.15
CA GLU A 281 2.11 5.94 -8.06
C GLU A 281 2.87 7.21 -7.65
N THR A 282 3.23 8.04 -8.64
CA THR A 282 4.12 9.17 -8.46
C THR A 282 3.69 10.37 -9.29
N LEU A 283 4.16 11.54 -8.87
CA LEU A 283 4.08 12.82 -9.54
C LEU A 283 5.42 13.07 -10.24
N VAL A 284 5.42 13.19 -11.56
CA VAL A 284 6.62 13.58 -12.33
C VAL A 284 6.60 15.09 -12.44
N VAL A 285 7.67 15.74 -11.99
CA VAL A 285 7.74 17.20 -11.89
C VAL A 285 9.02 17.74 -12.53
N SER A 286 8.98 19.00 -12.98
CA SER A 286 10.18 19.74 -13.39
C SER A 286 11.09 20.03 -12.18
N GLU A 287 12.23 20.67 -12.45
CA GLU A 287 13.16 21.16 -11.43
C GLU A 287 12.50 22.14 -10.44
N ASP A 288 11.52 22.91 -10.92
CA ASP A 288 10.77 23.93 -10.17
C ASP A 288 9.47 23.39 -9.53
N ASP A 289 9.33 22.07 -9.41
CA ASP A 289 8.11 21.37 -8.94
C ASP A 289 6.85 21.64 -9.79
N GLU A 290 6.98 21.94 -11.08
CA GLU A 290 5.82 21.98 -11.99
C GLU A 290 5.35 20.56 -12.33
N LEU A 291 4.07 20.25 -12.17
CA LEU A 291 3.55 18.91 -12.46
C LEU A 291 3.49 18.64 -13.97
N ILE A 292 4.24 17.64 -14.42
CA ILE A 292 4.35 17.27 -15.84
C ILE A 292 3.48 16.06 -16.17
N ALA A 293 3.46 15.05 -15.30
CA ALA A 293 2.70 13.83 -15.51
C ALA A 293 2.43 13.07 -14.20
N VAL A 294 1.51 12.12 -14.25
CA VAL A 294 1.39 11.04 -13.26
C VAL A 294 1.91 9.73 -13.82
N GLY A 295 2.49 8.91 -12.96
CA GLY A 295 3.08 7.64 -13.38
C GLY A 295 3.19 6.63 -12.27
N GLN A 296 3.80 5.49 -12.58
CA GLN A 296 4.12 4.43 -11.63
C GLN A 296 5.63 4.21 -11.59
N CYS A 297 6.22 4.23 -10.39
CA CYS A 297 7.63 3.94 -10.19
C CYS A 297 7.95 2.49 -10.57
N LEU A 298 9.08 2.27 -11.23
CA LEU A 298 9.68 0.94 -11.38
C LEU A 298 10.90 0.76 -10.46
N LEU A 299 11.43 1.87 -9.95
CA LEU A 299 12.61 1.96 -9.12
C LEU A 299 12.29 2.75 -7.84
N ASN A 300 13.06 2.59 -6.78
CA ASN A 300 13.08 3.53 -5.65
C ASN A 300 14.02 4.71 -5.95
N ARG A 301 14.08 5.70 -5.04
CA ARG A 301 14.97 6.86 -5.19
C ARG A 301 16.44 6.48 -5.38
N GLU A 302 16.95 5.54 -4.58
CA GLU A 302 18.36 5.15 -4.61
C GLU A 302 18.73 4.54 -5.98
N GLU A 303 17.89 3.65 -6.51
CA GLU A 303 18.00 3.10 -7.86
C GLU A 303 17.87 4.17 -8.96
N MET A 304 16.93 5.11 -8.83
CA MET A 304 16.73 6.17 -9.82
C MET A 304 17.96 7.07 -9.99
N LEU A 305 18.67 7.34 -8.88
CA LEU A 305 19.86 8.19 -8.87
C LEU A 305 21.12 7.45 -9.30
N ASP A 306 21.19 6.15 -9.09
CA ASP A 306 22.36 5.33 -9.41
C ASP A 306 22.34 4.82 -10.87
N PHE A 307 21.15 4.60 -11.44
CA PHE A 307 21.04 3.98 -12.76
C PHE A 307 21.16 4.98 -13.92
N GLU A 308 22.09 4.72 -14.84
CA GLU A 308 22.22 5.48 -16.10
C GLU A 308 21.30 4.98 -17.22
N ARG A 309 20.59 3.85 -17.02
CA ARG A 309 19.75 3.20 -18.03
C ARG A 309 18.51 2.59 -17.41
N GLY A 310 17.50 2.38 -18.25
CA GLY A 310 16.23 1.76 -17.85
C GLY A 310 15.16 2.77 -17.46
N ILE A 311 13.93 2.29 -17.36
CA ILE A 311 12.76 3.11 -17.04
C ILE A 311 12.68 3.27 -15.53
N ALA A 312 12.65 4.52 -15.05
CA ALA A 312 12.43 4.88 -13.66
C ALA A 312 10.93 4.99 -13.35
N VAL A 313 10.17 5.65 -14.24
CA VAL A 313 8.72 5.84 -14.09
C VAL A 313 8.02 5.44 -15.38
N LYS A 314 7.04 4.55 -15.26
CA LYS A 314 6.09 4.28 -16.33
C LYS A 314 4.99 5.35 -16.31
N THR A 315 5.05 6.26 -17.27
CA THR A 315 4.08 7.36 -17.40
C THR A 315 2.68 6.81 -17.69
N ARG A 316 1.65 7.43 -17.10
CA ARG A 316 0.25 7.06 -17.34
C ARG A 316 -0.49 8.14 -18.10
N GLU A 317 -0.46 9.36 -17.58
CA GLU A 317 -1.17 10.52 -18.14
C GLU A 317 -0.30 11.76 -17.93
N ALA A 318 -0.12 12.53 -19.01
CA ALA A 318 0.46 13.88 -18.93
C ALA A 318 -0.60 14.87 -18.40
N ILE A 319 -0.12 16.02 -17.89
CA ILE A 319 -0.94 17.08 -17.28
C ILE A 319 -1.58 18.03 -18.29
#